data_AF-A0A7J2GZ63-F1
#
_entry.id   AF-A0A7J2GZ63-F1
#
_cell.length_a   1.000
_cell.length_b   1.000
_cell.length_c   1.000
_cell.angle_alpha   90.00
_cell.angle_beta   90.00
_cell.angle_gamma   90.00
#
_symmetry.space_group_name_H-M   'P 1'
#
loop_
_entity.id
_entity.type
_entity.pdbx_description
1 polymer ?
#
loop_
_entity_poly.entity_id
_entity_poly.type
_entity_poly.pdbx_seq_one_letter_code
_entity_poly.pdbx_strand_id
1 'polypeptide(L)'
;MKVHKETPIIQVTLRKFERPYGDFEELLRKFLMSIGLLQPGDSRDDVVKVMRELLRARREKRILQVKDLVKLTDVSPPNARRHLRRLRELGLVERHERGYRLREWMDLPSLVDGVREFVLPPILKRVREYAEAVESTFPEGL
;
A
#
# COMPACT_ATOMS: atom_id res chain seq x y z
N MET A 1 -16.16 3.90 29.67
CA MET A 1 -16.70 4.10 28.31
C MET A 1 -15.77 3.40 27.33
N LYS A 2 -16.19 2.28 26.73
CA LYS A 2 -15.34 1.48 25.82
C LYS A 2 -15.40 2.17 24.45
N VAL A 3 -14.39 2.97 24.12
CA VAL A 3 -14.29 3.64 22.82
C VAL A 3 -14.13 2.57 21.75
N HIS A 4 -15.20 2.27 21.03
CA HIS A 4 -15.11 1.44 19.83
C HIS A 4 -14.28 2.21 18.81
N LYS A 5 -13.08 1.70 18.49
CA LYS A 5 -12.28 2.25 17.40
C LYS A 5 -12.99 1.91 16.10
N GLU A 6 -13.59 2.91 15.47
CA GLU A 6 -14.02 2.81 14.09
C GLU A 6 -12.78 2.73 13.19
N THR A 7 -12.66 1.63 12.44
CA THR A 7 -11.60 1.44 11.46
C THR A 7 -12.19 1.33 10.07
N PRO A 8 -11.62 2.00 9.05
CA PRO A 8 -12.10 1.90 7.69
C PRO A 8 -11.97 0.46 7.17
N ILE A 9 -12.91 0.06 6.30
CA ILE A 9 -12.88 -1.27 5.66
C ILE A 9 -11.67 -1.38 4.74
N ILE A 10 -11.41 -0.35 3.93
CA ILE A 10 -10.23 -0.20 3.08
C ILE A 10 -9.81 1.26 3.16
N GLN A 11 -8.50 1.52 3.20
CA GLN A 11 -7.93 2.85 3.17
C GLN A 11 -6.80 2.92 2.16
N VAL A 12 -6.80 3.98 1.36
CA VAL A 12 -5.68 4.39 0.50
C VAL A 12 -5.27 5.80 0.91
N THR A 13 -3.96 6.06 0.90
CA THR A 13 -3.42 7.41 1.05
C THR A 13 -2.64 7.76 -0.21
N LEU A 14 -3.04 8.84 -0.89
CA LEU A 14 -2.35 9.35 -2.07
C LEU A 14 -1.69 10.70 -1.73
N ARG A 15 -0.42 10.86 -2.11
CA ARG A 15 0.33 12.10 -1.94
C ARG A 15 0.95 12.51 -3.26
N LYS A 16 0.74 13.77 -3.64
CA LYS A 16 1.40 14.39 -4.78
C LYS A 16 2.78 14.90 -4.34
N PHE A 17 3.82 14.47 -5.05
CA PHE A 17 5.17 15.01 -4.93
C PHE A 17 5.54 15.76 -6.21
N GLU A 18 6.69 16.45 -6.17
CA GLU A 18 7.33 16.98 -7.37
C GLU A 18 7.64 15.88 -8.39
N ARG A 19 7.98 16.29 -9.63
CA ARG A 19 8.33 15.36 -10.70
C ARG A 19 9.40 14.34 -10.22
N PRO A 20 9.31 13.06 -10.61
CA PRO A 20 10.27 12.05 -10.17
C PRO A 20 11.70 12.43 -10.55
N TYR A 21 12.57 12.49 -9.54
CA TYR A 21 14.00 12.72 -9.67
C TYR A 21 14.74 11.95 -8.57
N GLY A 22 15.98 11.56 -8.85
CA GLY A 22 16.86 10.84 -7.93
C GLY A 22 17.30 9.49 -8.46
N ASP A 23 18.04 8.76 -7.62
CA ASP A 23 18.42 7.39 -7.88
C ASP A 23 17.25 6.41 -7.61
N PHE A 24 17.51 5.11 -7.82
CA PHE A 24 16.50 4.07 -7.59
C PHE A 24 15.96 4.05 -6.15
N GLU A 25 16.82 4.22 -5.15
CA GLU A 25 16.41 4.14 -3.74
C GLU A 25 15.57 5.35 -3.35
N GLU A 26 15.94 6.55 -3.80
CA GLU A 26 15.14 7.77 -3.63
C GLU A 26 13.78 7.66 -4.31
N LEU A 27 13.75 7.17 -5.55
CA LEU A 27 12.51 7.00 -6.31
C LEU A 27 11.60 5.95 -5.67
N LEU A 28 12.15 4.82 -5.21
CA LEU A 28 11.37 3.78 -4.52
C LEU A 28 10.78 4.30 -3.21
N ARG A 29 11.53 5.07 -2.43
CA ARG A 29 11.03 5.73 -1.22
C ARG A 29 9.92 6.70 -1.53
N LYS A 30 10.13 7.63 -2.48
CA LYS A 30 9.12 8.61 -2.89
C LYS A 30 7.85 7.92 -3.41
N PHE A 31 7.98 6.83 -4.16
CA PHE A 31 6.85 6.02 -4.58
C PHE A 31 6.10 5.42 -3.38
N LEU A 32 6.80 4.74 -2.46
CA LEU A 32 6.14 4.17 -1.27
C LEU A 32 5.52 5.23 -0.36
N MET A 33 6.09 6.44 -0.31
CA MET A 33 5.49 7.59 0.34
C MET A 33 4.26 8.11 -0.40
N SER A 34 4.27 8.13 -1.74
CA SER A 34 3.14 8.64 -2.53
C SER A 34 1.88 7.81 -2.39
N ILE A 35 2.02 6.53 -2.06
CA ILE A 35 0.90 5.60 -1.79
C ILE A 35 0.70 5.30 -0.29
N GLY A 36 1.32 6.09 0.60
CA GLY A 36 1.11 6.02 2.04
C GLY A 36 1.70 4.78 2.75
N LEU A 37 2.52 3.98 2.08
CA LEU A 37 3.19 2.82 2.67
C LEU A 37 4.35 3.23 3.59
N LEU A 38 4.99 4.35 3.27
CA LEU A 38 6.04 4.99 4.07
C LEU A 38 5.57 6.36 4.55
N GLN A 39 5.86 6.73 5.80
CA GLN A 39 5.55 8.05 6.35
C GLN A 39 6.76 8.98 6.21
N PRO A 40 6.56 10.29 5.98
CA PRO A 40 7.64 11.26 6.13
C PRO A 40 8.25 11.16 7.53
N GLY A 41 9.58 11.03 7.61
CA GLY A 41 10.30 10.89 8.88
C GLY A 41 10.33 9.48 9.48
N ASP A 42 9.75 8.47 8.82
CA ASP A 42 9.95 7.07 9.22
C ASP A 42 11.39 6.66 8.85
N SER A 43 12.24 6.48 9.86
CA SER A 43 13.63 6.06 9.67
C SER A 43 13.76 4.57 9.33
N ARG A 44 12.67 3.81 9.47
CA ARG A 44 12.68 2.36 9.24
C ARG A 44 12.29 2.03 7.81
N ASP A 45 13.31 1.64 7.05
CA ASP A 45 13.22 1.26 5.64
C ASP A 45 12.67 -0.15 5.39
N ASP A 46 12.05 -0.78 6.39
CA ASP A 46 11.60 -2.18 6.30
C ASP A 46 10.70 -2.41 5.09
N VAL A 47 9.76 -1.49 4.82
CA VAL A 47 8.88 -1.59 3.65
C VAL A 47 9.63 -1.39 2.33
N VAL A 48 10.64 -0.53 2.31
CA VAL A 48 11.49 -0.25 1.15
C VAL A 48 12.28 -1.52 0.80
N LYS A 49 12.93 -2.13 1.81
CA LYS A 49 13.65 -3.39 1.65
C LYS A 49 12.76 -4.51 1.13
N VAL A 50 11.57 -4.70 1.74
CA VAL A 50 10.60 -5.72 1.30
C VAL A 50 10.16 -5.48 -0.14
N MET A 51 9.84 -4.24 -0.51
CA MET A 51 9.40 -3.91 -1.87
C MET A 51 10.52 -4.12 -2.89
N ARG A 52 11.77 -3.76 -2.55
CA ARG A 52 12.94 -3.98 -3.40
C ARG A 52 13.15 -5.45 -3.70
N GLU A 53 13.04 -6.32 -2.70
CA GLU A 53 13.18 -7.77 -2.91
C GLU A 53 12.02 -8.35 -3.73
N LEU A 54 10.79 -7.85 -3.58
CA LEU A 54 9.66 -8.23 -4.44
C LEU A 54 9.89 -7.79 -5.90
N LEU A 55 10.45 -6.60 -6.14
CA LEU A 55 10.81 -6.12 -7.48
C LEU A 55 11.91 -6.96 -8.12
N ARG A 56 12.91 -7.39 -7.34
CA ARG A 56 13.97 -8.31 -7.80
C ARG A 56 13.37 -9.67 -8.16
N ALA A 57 12.60 -10.24 -7.25
CA ALA A 57 11.95 -11.54 -7.44
C ALA A 57 11.00 -11.55 -8.64
N ARG A 58 10.35 -10.41 -8.97
CA ARG A 58 9.55 -10.28 -10.20
C ARG A 58 10.37 -10.53 -11.47
N ARG A 59 11.62 -10.04 -11.55
CA ARG A 59 12.47 -10.24 -12.73
C ARG A 59 12.74 -11.72 -13.00
N GLU A 60 12.85 -12.50 -11.92
CA GLU A 60 13.08 -13.94 -11.95
C GLU A 60 11.78 -14.76 -11.91
N LYS A 61 10.61 -14.10 -11.85
CA LYS A 61 9.30 -14.73 -11.56
C LYS A 61 9.34 -15.66 -10.33
N ARG A 62 10.10 -15.26 -9.32
CA ARG A 62 10.32 -16.03 -8.09
C ARG A 62 9.33 -15.63 -7.01
N ILE A 63 8.69 -16.62 -6.40
CA ILE A 63 7.74 -16.42 -5.30
C ILE A 63 8.53 -16.33 -3.99
N LEU A 64 8.25 -15.33 -3.16
CA LEU A 64 8.92 -15.15 -1.86
C LEU A 64 8.03 -15.59 -0.71
N GLN A 65 8.52 -16.49 0.13
CA GLN A 65 7.92 -16.74 1.43
C GLN A 65 8.39 -15.69 2.46
N VAL A 66 7.67 -15.59 3.58
CA VAL A 66 8.06 -14.67 4.68
C VAL A 66 9.48 -14.95 5.16
N LYS A 67 9.89 -16.21 5.25
CA LYS A 67 11.25 -16.60 5.65
C LYS A 67 12.32 -16.10 4.68
N ASP A 68 12.01 -16.05 3.38
CA ASP A 68 12.94 -15.58 2.35
C ASP A 68 13.12 -14.06 2.49
N LEU A 69 12.01 -13.33 2.70
CA LEU A 69 12.06 -11.89 2.95
C LEU A 69 12.86 -11.55 4.21
N VAL A 70 12.62 -12.26 5.31
CA VAL A 70 13.38 -12.07 6.56
C VAL A 70 14.88 -12.26 6.30
N LYS A 71 15.27 -13.34 5.61
CA LYS A 71 16.67 -13.63 5.28
C LYS A 71 17.29 -12.58 4.35
N LEU A 72 16.54 -12.07 3.37
CA LEU A 72 17.03 -11.11 2.37
C LEU A 72 17.05 -9.65 2.86
N THR A 73 16.28 -9.31 3.89
CA THR A 73 16.06 -7.92 4.31
C THR A 73 16.43 -7.61 5.76
N ASP A 74 16.62 -8.64 6.59
CA ASP A 74 16.77 -8.55 8.04
C ASP A 74 15.55 -7.92 8.76
N VAL A 75 14.40 -7.85 8.07
CA VAL A 75 13.14 -7.39 8.66
C VAL A 75 12.56 -8.49 9.54
N SER A 76 12.08 -8.13 10.73
CA SER A 76 11.46 -9.10 11.63
C SER A 76 10.25 -9.80 10.98
N PRO A 77 9.98 -11.10 11.29
CA PRO A 77 8.83 -11.81 10.71
C PRO A 77 7.47 -11.12 10.92
N PRO A 78 7.15 -10.50 12.08
CA PRO A 78 5.93 -9.73 12.26
C PRO A 78 5.85 -8.51 11.32
N ASN A 79 6.95 -7.76 11.16
CA ASN A 79 6.99 -6.61 10.26
C ASN A 79 6.83 -7.03 8.81
N ALA A 80 7.53 -8.08 8.37
CA ALA A 80 7.40 -8.61 7.01
C ALA A 80 5.93 -8.96 6.69
N ARG A 81 5.24 -9.67 7.60
CA ARG A 81 3.81 -9.98 7.46
C ARG A 81 2.94 -8.72 7.41
N ARG A 82 3.22 -7.73 8.27
CA ARG A 82 2.51 -6.44 8.28
C ARG A 82 2.67 -5.69 6.95
N HIS A 83 3.90 -5.60 6.42
CA HIS A 83 4.16 -4.93 5.15
C HIS A 83 3.50 -5.66 3.98
N LEU A 84 3.60 -6.99 3.92
CA LEU A 84 2.91 -7.80 2.91
C LEU A 84 1.39 -7.63 2.97
N ARG A 85 0.81 -7.57 4.17
CA ARG A 85 -0.63 -7.30 4.34
C ARG A 85 -1.01 -5.95 3.74
N ARG A 86 -0.28 -4.88 4.08
CA ARG A 86 -0.56 -3.52 3.56
C ARG A 86 -0.39 -3.46 2.03
N LEU A 87 0.65 -4.09 1.50
CA LEU A 87 0.87 -4.19 0.05
C LEU A 87 -0.27 -4.94 -0.66
N ARG A 88 -0.81 -5.99 -0.04
CA ARG A 88 -1.98 -6.73 -0.55
C ARG A 88 -3.27 -5.94 -0.48
N GLU A 89 -3.49 -5.19 0.59
CA GLU A 89 -4.66 -4.31 0.74
C GLU A 89 -4.68 -3.22 -0.34
N LEU A 90 -3.50 -2.75 -0.77
CA LEU A 90 -3.35 -1.86 -1.94
C LEU A 90 -3.39 -2.58 -3.28
N GLY A 91 -3.53 -3.91 -3.32
CA GLY A 91 -3.52 -4.68 -4.57
C GLY A 91 -2.17 -4.78 -5.28
N LEU A 92 -1.07 -4.35 -4.67
CA LEU A 92 0.27 -4.40 -5.28
C LEU A 92 0.88 -5.81 -5.26
N VAL A 93 0.55 -6.56 -4.21
CA VAL A 93 1.04 -7.91 -3.96
C VAL A 93 -0.13 -8.86 -3.88
N GLU A 94 0.08 -10.11 -4.26
CA GLU A 94 -0.86 -11.19 -4.03
C GLU A 94 -0.19 -12.38 -3.34
N ARG A 95 -1.00 -13.20 -2.69
CA ARG A 95 -0.55 -14.49 -2.19
C ARG A 95 -0.68 -15.49 -3.33
N HIS A 96 0.40 -16.17 -3.67
CA HIS A 96 0.41 -17.21 -4.68
C HIS A 96 1.05 -18.45 -4.07
N GLU A 97 0.32 -19.58 -4.12
CA GLU A 97 0.67 -20.82 -3.41
C GLU A 97 1.01 -20.55 -1.92
N ARG A 98 2.26 -20.81 -1.52
CA ARG A 98 2.76 -20.67 -0.15
C ARG A 98 3.54 -19.36 0.09
N GLY A 99 3.58 -18.46 -0.88
CA GLY A 99 4.34 -17.21 -0.78
C GLY A 99 3.63 -16.01 -1.40
N TYR A 100 4.42 -15.01 -1.74
CA TYR A 100 3.98 -13.71 -2.20
C TYR A 100 4.74 -13.29 -3.46
N ARG A 101 4.05 -12.58 -4.34
CA ARG A 101 4.61 -11.96 -5.53
C ARG A 101 3.92 -10.62 -5.78
N LEU A 102 4.54 -9.76 -6.60
CA LEU A 102 3.80 -8.65 -7.19
C LEU A 102 2.63 -9.22 -7.99
N ARG A 103 1.44 -8.60 -7.88
CA ARG A 103 0.21 -9.10 -8.49
C ARG A 103 0.48 -9.41 -9.96
N GLU A 104 0.29 -10.67 -10.34
CA GLU A 104 0.46 -11.18 -11.71
C GLU A 104 1.80 -10.80 -12.37
N TRP A 105 2.86 -10.59 -11.58
CA TRP A 105 4.17 -10.13 -12.06
C TRP A 105 4.15 -8.77 -12.80
N MET A 106 3.12 -7.95 -12.57
CA MET A 106 2.97 -6.65 -13.22
C MET A 106 4.09 -5.67 -12.84
N ASP A 107 4.29 -4.65 -13.70
CA ASP A 107 5.13 -3.52 -13.37
C ASP A 107 4.44 -2.49 -12.46
N LEU A 108 5.22 -1.56 -11.90
CA LEU A 108 4.69 -0.59 -10.94
C LEU A 108 3.61 0.32 -11.56
N PRO A 109 3.77 0.88 -12.77
CA PRO A 109 2.71 1.64 -13.43
C PRO A 109 1.41 0.84 -13.55
N SER A 110 1.46 -0.39 -14.08
CA SER A 110 0.27 -1.22 -14.26
C SER A 110 -0.41 -1.56 -12.92
N LEU A 111 0.39 -1.76 -11.87
CA LEU A 111 -0.16 -1.97 -10.52
C LEU A 111 -0.91 -0.72 -10.03
N VAL A 112 -0.35 0.48 -10.24
CA VAL A 112 -0.97 1.76 -9.89
C VAL A 112 -2.26 2.00 -10.68
N ASP A 113 -2.28 1.67 -11.96
CA ASP A 113 -3.51 1.73 -12.77
C ASP A 113 -4.59 0.82 -12.20
N GLY A 114 -4.24 -0.40 -11.78
CA GLY A 114 -5.18 -1.27 -11.08
C GLY A 114 -5.66 -0.73 -9.72
N VAL A 115 -4.85 0.06 -8.99
CA VAL A 115 -5.33 0.77 -7.79
C VAL A 115 -6.40 1.79 -8.18
N ARG A 116 -6.16 2.55 -9.24
CA ARG A 116 -7.11 3.54 -9.76
C ARG A 116 -8.42 2.90 -10.23
N GLU A 117 -8.36 1.75 -10.90
CA GLU A 117 -9.52 1.10 -11.48
C GLU A 117 -10.35 0.31 -10.47
N PHE A 118 -9.71 -0.33 -9.48
CA PHE A 118 -10.41 -1.29 -8.61
C PHE A 118 -10.47 -0.87 -7.15
N VAL A 119 -9.48 -0.13 -6.64
CA VAL A 119 -9.41 0.22 -5.21
C VAL A 119 -10.03 1.59 -4.94
N LEU A 120 -9.74 2.60 -5.77
CA LEU A 120 -10.24 3.96 -5.56
C LEU A 120 -11.76 4.12 -5.74
N PRO A 121 -12.43 3.53 -6.76
CA PRO A 121 -13.84 3.79 -7.00
C PRO A 121 -14.77 3.43 -5.82
N PRO A 122 -14.65 2.26 -5.16
CA PRO A 122 -15.51 1.97 -4.01
C PRO A 122 -15.25 2.91 -2.82
N ILE A 123 -14.01 3.36 -2.63
CA ILE A 123 -13.66 4.34 -1.57
C ILE A 123 -14.34 5.68 -1.86
N LEU A 124 -14.20 6.21 -3.08
CA LEU A 124 -14.80 7.48 -3.47
C LEU A 124 -16.32 7.43 -3.43
N LYS A 125 -16.92 6.31 -3.86
CA LYS A 125 -18.36 6.08 -3.74
C LYS A 125 -18.82 6.22 -2.28
N ARG A 126 -18.16 5.55 -1.34
CA ARG A 126 -18.53 5.62 0.08
C ARG A 126 -18.29 7.01 0.68
N VAL A 127 -17.21 7.68 0.32
CA VAL A 127 -16.96 9.07 0.74
C VAL A 127 -18.08 10.00 0.26
N ARG A 128 -18.53 9.85 -0.99
CA ARG A 128 -19.67 10.61 -1.53
C ARG A 128 -20.96 10.33 -0.79
N GLU A 129 -21.29 9.06 -0.53
CA GLU A 129 -22.47 8.68 0.26
C GLU A 129 -22.48 9.34 1.64
N TYR A 130 -21.32 9.39 2.32
CA TYR A 130 -21.19 10.10 3.59
C TYR A 130 -21.35 11.62 3.43
N ALA A 131 -20.77 12.22 2.39
CA ALA A 131 -20.94 13.65 2.13
C ALA A 131 -22.43 14.01 1.91
N GLU A 132 -23.16 13.21 1.12
CA GLU A 132 -24.60 13.37 0.90
C GLU A 132 -25.41 13.23 2.21
N ALA A 133 -25.04 12.28 3.07
CA ALA A 133 -25.67 12.12 4.37
C ALA A 133 -25.40 13.31 5.30
N VAL A 134 -24.20 13.89 5.26
CA VAL A 134 -23.86 15.09 6.04
C VAL A 134 -24.70 16.28 5.57
N GLU A 135 -24.78 16.54 4.27
CA GLU A 135 -25.60 17.63 3.71
C GLU A 135 -27.09 17.46 4.04
N SER A 136 -27.64 16.26 3.88
CA SER A 136 -29.08 16.00 4.11
C SER A 136 -29.50 15.99 5.59
N THR A 137 -28.53 15.87 6.51
CA THR A 137 -28.78 15.92 7.96
C THR A 137 -28.33 17.23 8.60
N PHE A 138 -27.82 18.18 7.80
CA PHE A 138 -27.40 19.49 8.29
C PHE A 138 -28.63 20.26 8.82
N PRO A 139 -28.63 20.67 10.10
CA PRO A 139 -29.81 21.30 10.69
C PRO A 139 -30.04 22.72 10.13
N GLU A 140 -31.30 23.06 9.83
CA GLU A 140 -31.67 24.43 9.49
C GLU A 140 -31.53 25.35 10.72
N GLY A 141 -30.83 26.48 10.57
CA GLY A 141 -30.79 27.54 11.59
C GLY A 141 -29.57 27.58 12.52
N LEU A 142 -28.44 26.99 12.12
CA LEU A 142 -27.12 27.28 12.72
C LEU A 142 -26.50 28.56 12.15
#